data_AF-A0A944EJB1-F1
#
_entry.id   AF-A0A944EJB1-F1
#
_cell.length_a   1.000
_cell.length_b   1.000
_cell.length_c   1.000
_cell.angle_alpha   90.00
_cell.angle_beta   90.00
_cell.angle_gamma   90.00
#
_symmetry.space_group_name_H-M   'P 1'
#
loop_
_entity.id
_entity.type
_entity.pdbx_description
1 polymer ?
#
loop_
_entity_poly.entity_id
_entity_poly.type
_entity_poly.pdbx_seq_one_letter_code
_entity_poly.pdbx_strand_id
1 'polypeptide(L)'
;MNAGKRGETDNPQNNKKWRAVVVATVTVVFPGATFAVGSLASQMHGLMRIFFIVIGVLLSSAMAYLAVRAKRTSVNAQMLEFGEKLCAIMEHLARLAGRPDNPSELKAQIRDRATTLLATHMRPDARCAFYALESQGRRLQRRGKHGGMNQAPEFFTDADGEGRDLLHAVTRGTIISIPDMRKTNGNLRMNLGDDYRSAIIAPVYAGDIAQGVLIVDAPDVDDLADVHESFVRLFACLLGVTQATAADPSNGSTLGEQRGSTPDSLQTGETGGVGG
;
A
#
# COMPACT_ATOMS: atom_id res chain seq x y z
N MET A 1 26.54 -7.72 40.44
CA MET A 1 25.78 -7.13 39.31
C MET A 1 25.72 -8.16 38.21
N ASN A 2 24.55 -8.77 37.99
CA ASN A 2 24.35 -9.90 37.08
C ASN A 2 24.10 -9.36 35.66
N ALA A 3 24.99 -9.68 34.73
CA ALA A 3 24.85 -9.38 33.32
C ALA A 3 23.82 -10.32 32.68
N GLY A 4 22.77 -9.73 32.11
CA GLY A 4 21.67 -10.43 31.49
C GLY A 4 22.09 -11.20 30.23
N LYS A 5 21.89 -12.52 30.27
CA LYS A 5 21.71 -13.34 29.07
C LYS A 5 20.22 -13.31 28.70
N ARG A 6 19.85 -12.49 27.73
CA ARG A 6 18.59 -12.63 26.98
C ARG A 6 18.82 -12.12 25.56
N GLY A 7 19.14 -13.05 24.69
CA GLY A 7 19.35 -12.84 23.26
C GLY A 7 19.21 -14.17 22.57
N GLU A 8 18.08 -14.84 22.81
CA GLU A 8 17.70 -16.02 22.06
C GLU A 8 16.87 -15.55 20.86
N THR A 9 17.39 -15.91 19.69
CA THR A 9 17.01 -15.42 18.38
C THR A 9 15.63 -15.93 17.98
N ASP A 10 14.65 -15.03 17.98
CA ASP A 10 13.33 -15.30 17.39
C ASP A 10 13.47 -15.38 15.87
N ASN A 11 13.87 -16.56 15.37
CA ASN A 11 13.99 -16.83 13.95
C ASN A 11 12.57 -16.89 13.34
N PRO A 12 12.20 -15.96 12.43
CA PRO A 12 10.85 -15.89 11.85
C PRO A 12 10.47 -17.17 11.09
N GLN A 13 11.45 -17.91 10.57
CA GLN A 13 11.22 -19.18 9.88
C GLN A 13 10.82 -20.31 10.84
N ASN A 14 11.30 -20.28 12.09
CA ASN A 14 10.93 -21.24 13.12
C ASN A 14 9.50 -21.00 13.62
N ASN A 15 9.09 -19.73 13.69
CA ASN A 15 7.73 -19.33 14.05
C ASN A 15 6.70 -19.77 13.00
N LYS A 16 7.05 -19.75 11.70
CA LYS A 16 6.18 -20.25 10.62
C LYS A 16 5.99 -21.78 10.68
N LYS A 17 7.07 -22.53 10.95
CA LYS A 17 7.01 -23.99 11.16
C LYS A 17 6.19 -24.35 12.40
N TRP A 18 6.40 -23.63 13.51
CA TRP A 18 5.66 -23.84 14.74
C TRP A 18 4.16 -23.56 14.57
N ARG A 19 3.80 -22.48 13.88
CA ARG A 19 2.40 -22.18 13.52
C ARG A 19 1.79 -23.27 12.65
N ALA A 20 2.51 -23.78 11.65
CA ALA A 20 2.02 -24.88 10.80
C ALA A 20 1.81 -26.18 11.61
N VAL A 21 2.73 -26.51 12.52
CA VAL A 21 2.59 -27.66 13.43
C VAL A 21 1.42 -27.47 14.38
N VAL A 22 1.23 -26.29 14.96
CA VAL A 22 0.10 -26.00 15.86
C VAL A 22 -1.22 -26.09 15.11
N VAL A 23 -1.32 -25.49 13.92
CA VAL A 23 -2.55 -25.57 13.11
C VAL A 23 -2.83 -27.01 12.72
N ALA A 24 -1.85 -27.75 12.18
CA ALA A 24 -2.02 -29.15 11.77
C ALA A 24 -2.41 -30.05 12.96
N THR A 25 -1.77 -29.86 14.12
CA THR A 25 -2.09 -30.59 15.35
C THR A 25 -3.51 -30.29 15.79
N VAL A 26 -3.92 -29.01 15.78
CA VAL A 26 -5.27 -28.58 16.15
C VAL A 26 -6.33 -29.12 15.19
N THR A 27 -6.07 -29.16 13.88
CA THR A 27 -7.05 -29.65 12.88
C THR A 27 -7.11 -31.17 12.75
N VAL A 28 -6.02 -31.92 13.02
CA VAL A 28 -5.99 -33.38 12.78
C VAL A 28 -6.16 -34.18 14.07
N VAL A 29 -5.44 -33.79 15.14
CA VAL A 29 -5.41 -34.59 16.37
C VAL A 29 -6.70 -34.43 17.17
N PHE A 30 -7.33 -33.26 17.14
CA PHE A 30 -8.49 -32.98 17.99
C PHE A 30 -9.81 -33.54 17.49
N PRO A 31 -10.17 -33.50 16.18
CA PRO A 31 -11.32 -34.25 15.70
C PRO A 31 -11.17 -35.75 15.98
N GLY A 32 -9.95 -36.28 15.87
CA GLY A 32 -9.63 -37.65 16.28
C GLY A 32 -9.85 -37.91 17.77
N ALA A 33 -9.40 -37.02 18.64
CA ALA A 33 -9.61 -37.13 20.09
C ALA A 33 -11.09 -36.98 20.49
N THR A 34 -11.82 -36.03 19.91
CA THR A 34 -13.27 -35.86 20.14
C THR A 34 -14.05 -37.09 19.64
N PHE A 35 -13.65 -37.65 18.49
CA PHE A 35 -14.23 -38.90 17.98
C PHE A 35 -13.92 -40.09 18.89
N ALA A 36 -12.68 -40.21 19.37
CA ALA A 36 -12.28 -41.27 20.30
C ALA A 36 -13.03 -41.18 21.64
N VAL A 37 -13.17 -39.98 22.20
CA VAL A 37 -13.97 -39.74 23.41
C VAL A 37 -15.45 -40.05 23.18
N GLY A 38 -16.01 -39.66 22.02
CA GLY A 38 -17.38 -40.02 21.63
C GLY A 38 -17.58 -41.54 21.49
N SER A 39 -16.60 -42.24 20.91
CA SER A 39 -16.60 -43.70 20.78
C SER A 39 -16.54 -44.39 22.15
N LEU A 40 -15.67 -43.93 23.05
CA LEU A 40 -15.58 -44.45 24.43
C LEU A 40 -16.86 -44.17 25.23
N ALA A 41 -17.47 -43.00 25.05
CA ALA A 41 -18.73 -42.64 25.70
C ALA A 41 -19.91 -43.53 25.25
N SER A 42 -19.87 -44.07 24.04
CA SER A 42 -20.92 -44.97 23.52
C SER A 42 -20.97 -46.32 24.23
N GLN A 43 -19.86 -46.75 24.81
CA GLN A 43 -19.72 -48.02 25.54
C GLN A 43 -20.06 -47.90 27.03
N MET A 44 -20.29 -46.68 27.53
CA MET A 44 -20.59 -46.41 28.94
C MET A 44 -22.10 -46.17 29.15
N HIS A 45 -22.64 -46.71 30.25
CA HIS A 45 -24.03 -46.49 30.65
C HIS A 45 -24.14 -45.49 31.82
N GLY A 46 -25.28 -44.80 31.90
CA GLY A 46 -25.60 -43.92 33.02
C GLY A 46 -24.82 -42.59 33.07
N LEU A 47 -24.55 -42.11 34.28
CA LEU A 47 -23.96 -40.80 34.58
C LEU A 47 -22.59 -40.56 33.92
N MET A 48 -21.79 -41.61 33.74
CA MET A 48 -20.46 -41.51 33.11
C MET A 48 -20.54 -41.06 31.66
N ARG A 49 -21.57 -41.48 30.92
CA ARG A 49 -21.78 -41.04 29.52
C ARG A 49 -22.04 -39.54 29.43
N ILE A 50 -22.83 -39.01 30.35
CA ILE A 50 -23.13 -37.56 30.40
C ILE A 50 -21.85 -36.78 30.72
N PHE A 51 -21.04 -37.27 31.67
CA PHE A 51 -19.77 -36.65 32.03
C PHE A 51 -18.80 -36.53 30.84
N PHE A 52 -18.64 -37.60 30.05
CA PHE A 52 -17.78 -37.56 28.86
C PHE A 52 -18.30 -36.65 27.75
N ILE A 53 -19.62 -36.57 27.55
CA ILE A 53 -20.22 -35.64 26.59
C ILE A 53 -19.93 -34.19 27.00
N VAL A 54 -20.10 -33.85 28.29
CA VAL A 54 -19.82 -32.51 28.81
C VAL A 54 -18.34 -32.15 28.64
N ILE A 55 -17.42 -33.08 28.93
CA ILE A 55 -15.98 -32.87 28.69
C ILE A 55 -15.70 -32.61 27.20
N GLY A 56 -16.30 -33.40 26.30
CA GLY A 56 -16.15 -33.21 24.86
C GLY A 56 -16.56 -31.81 24.41
N VAL A 57 -17.74 -31.33 24.86
CA VAL A 57 -18.25 -30.00 24.51
C VAL A 57 -17.40 -28.87 25.08
N LEU A 58 -16.95 -29.00 26.33
CA LEU A 58 -16.08 -28.00 26.97
C LEU A 58 -14.72 -27.92 26.27
N LEU A 59 -14.14 -29.07 25.90
CA LEU A 59 -12.87 -29.12 25.19
C LEU A 59 -12.98 -28.48 23.80
N SER A 60 -14.03 -28.81 23.03
CA SER A 60 -14.28 -28.17 21.73
C SER A 60 -14.47 -26.66 21.84
N SER A 61 -15.21 -26.19 22.85
CA SER A 61 -15.47 -24.77 23.07
C SER A 61 -14.21 -23.99 23.47
N ALA A 62 -13.40 -24.54 24.38
CA ALA A 62 -12.13 -23.94 24.78
C ALA A 62 -11.16 -23.83 23.59
N MET A 63 -11.16 -24.82 22.69
CA MET A 63 -10.28 -24.81 21.51
C MET A 63 -10.74 -23.81 20.46
N ALA A 64 -12.05 -23.70 20.19
CA ALA A 64 -12.58 -22.66 19.32
C ALA A 64 -12.20 -21.26 19.84
N TYR A 65 -12.29 -21.06 21.16
CA TYR A 65 -11.85 -19.82 21.80
C TYR A 65 -10.35 -19.55 21.64
N LEU A 66 -9.49 -20.56 21.85
CA LEU A 66 -8.04 -20.43 21.65
C LEU A 66 -7.66 -20.16 20.19
N ALA A 67 -8.32 -20.82 19.22
CA ALA A 67 -8.10 -20.58 17.80
C ALA A 67 -8.48 -19.14 17.40
N VAL A 68 -9.63 -18.64 17.87
CA VAL A 68 -10.04 -17.25 17.67
C VAL A 68 -9.05 -16.28 18.34
N ARG A 69 -8.60 -16.59 19.55
CA ARG A 69 -7.63 -15.76 20.28
C ARG A 69 -6.27 -15.72 19.57
N ALA A 70 -5.77 -16.85 19.09
CA ALA A 70 -4.52 -16.94 18.34
C ALA A 70 -4.61 -16.21 16.98
N LYS A 71 -5.77 -16.29 16.30
CA LYS A 71 -6.01 -15.51 15.08
C LYS A 71 -6.00 -14.01 15.38
N ARG A 72 -6.68 -13.57 16.44
CA ARG A 72 -6.72 -12.16 16.86
C ARG A 72 -5.33 -11.63 17.20
N THR A 73 -4.51 -12.38 17.95
CA THR A 73 -3.15 -11.93 18.28
C THR A 73 -2.26 -11.82 17.04
N SER A 74 -2.39 -12.73 16.07
CA SER A 74 -1.63 -12.64 14.81
C SER A 74 -2.07 -11.45 13.95
N VAL A 75 -3.37 -11.20 13.83
CA VAL A 75 -3.88 -10.05 13.06
C VAL A 75 -3.43 -8.74 13.71
N ASN A 76 -3.50 -8.65 15.04
CA ASN A 76 -3.04 -7.48 15.78
C ASN A 76 -1.53 -7.24 15.59
N ALA A 77 -0.71 -8.30 15.59
CA ALA A 77 0.72 -8.20 15.35
C ALA A 77 1.03 -7.69 13.93
N GLN A 78 0.35 -8.22 12.91
CA GLN A 78 0.51 -7.75 11.53
C GLN A 78 0.06 -6.31 11.34
N MET A 79 -1.06 -5.90 11.96
CA MET A 79 -1.52 -4.51 11.94
C MET A 79 -0.53 -3.58 12.64
N LEU A 80 0.09 -4.01 13.74
CA LEU A 80 1.05 -3.21 14.48
C LEU A 80 2.36 -3.04 13.70
N GLU A 81 2.87 -4.11 13.09
CA GLU A 81 4.04 -4.06 12.20
C GLU A 81 3.77 -3.18 10.97
N PHE A 82 2.59 -3.31 10.36
CA PHE A 82 2.17 -2.45 9.26
C PHE A 82 2.10 -0.98 9.70
N GLY A 83 1.49 -0.71 10.85
CA GLY A 83 1.38 0.63 11.42
C GLY A 83 2.74 1.27 11.70
N GLU A 84 3.69 0.50 12.24
CA GLU A 84 5.06 0.97 12.46
C GLU A 84 5.76 1.37 11.16
N LYS A 85 5.67 0.53 10.12
CA LYS A 85 6.25 0.83 8.80
C LYS A 85 5.59 2.04 8.15
N LEU A 86 4.26 2.18 8.30
CA LEU A 86 3.52 3.33 7.79
C LEU A 86 3.90 4.62 8.53
N CYS A 87 4.02 4.57 9.86
CA CYS A 87 4.50 5.69 10.68
C CYS A 87 5.88 6.15 10.23
N ALA A 88 6.80 5.22 9.94
CA ALA A 88 8.13 5.58 9.42
C ALA A 88 8.06 6.29 8.06
N ILE A 89 7.14 5.91 7.17
CA ILE A 89 6.89 6.62 5.90
C ILE A 89 6.34 8.03 6.18
N MET A 90 5.38 8.16 7.09
CA MET A 90 4.78 9.43 7.47
C MET A 90 5.80 10.38 8.12
N GLU A 91 6.72 9.86 8.91
CA GLU A 91 7.82 10.65 9.49
C GLU A 91 8.74 11.21 8.41
N HIS A 92 9.09 10.40 7.41
CA HIS A 92 9.86 10.89 6.25
C HIS A 92 9.10 11.94 5.44
N LEU A 93 7.79 11.78 5.27
CA LEU A 93 6.93 12.79 4.66
C LEU A 93 6.91 14.10 5.45
N ALA A 94 6.81 14.03 6.78
CA ALA A 94 6.85 15.20 7.64
C ALA A 94 8.22 15.92 7.54
N ARG A 95 9.33 15.17 7.52
CA ARG A 95 10.67 15.72 7.26
C ARG A 95 10.78 16.36 5.89
N LEU A 96 10.17 15.74 4.86
CA LEU A 96 10.14 16.28 3.51
C LEU A 96 9.38 17.62 3.43
N ALA A 97 8.32 17.78 4.22
CA ALA A 97 7.60 19.04 4.34
C ALA A 97 8.40 20.14 5.06
N GLY A 98 9.31 19.76 5.98
CA GLY A 98 10.10 20.65 6.82
C GLY A 98 11.32 21.33 6.18
N ARG A 99 11.44 21.30 4.83
CA ARG A 99 12.64 21.73 4.07
C ARG A 99 13.89 20.92 4.42
N PRO A 100 13.99 19.66 3.95
CA PRO A 100 15.15 18.82 4.20
C PRO A 100 16.36 19.29 3.38
N ASP A 101 17.56 18.95 3.84
CA ASP A 101 18.80 19.23 3.10
C ASP A 101 18.87 18.47 1.77
N ASN A 102 18.38 17.22 1.75
CA ASN A 102 18.40 16.32 0.59
C ASN A 102 16.99 15.83 0.21
N PRO A 103 16.14 16.69 -0.38
CA PRO A 103 14.74 16.34 -0.69
C PRO A 103 14.61 15.22 -1.73
N SER A 104 15.54 15.14 -2.69
CA SER A 104 15.53 14.11 -3.74
C SER A 104 15.75 12.70 -3.18
N GLU A 105 16.70 12.56 -2.26
CA GLU A 105 17.00 11.30 -1.58
C GLU A 105 15.82 10.87 -0.70
N LEU A 106 15.26 11.79 0.08
CA LEU A 106 14.14 11.51 0.97
C LEU A 106 12.90 11.07 0.18
N LYS A 107 12.62 11.71 -0.97
CA LYS A 107 11.56 11.28 -1.90
C LYS A 107 11.80 9.86 -2.42
N ALA A 108 13.03 9.51 -2.79
CA ALA A 108 13.36 8.16 -3.24
C ALA A 108 13.12 7.13 -2.11
N GLN A 109 13.58 7.43 -0.89
CA GLN A 109 13.36 6.56 0.27
C GLN A 109 11.87 6.35 0.57
N ILE A 110 11.04 7.40 0.48
CA ILE A 110 9.59 7.29 0.67
C ILE A 110 8.98 6.40 -0.41
N ARG A 111 9.32 6.61 -1.69
CA ARG A 111 8.78 5.81 -2.81
C ARG A 111 9.16 4.33 -2.68
N ASP A 112 10.41 4.03 -2.33
CA ASP A 112 10.89 2.66 -2.18
C ASP A 112 10.23 1.95 -0.99
N ARG A 113 10.07 2.66 0.14
CA ARG A 113 9.35 2.12 1.30
C ARG A 113 7.86 1.92 1.02
N ALA A 114 7.22 2.86 0.34
CA ALA A 114 5.81 2.79 -0.01
C ALA A 114 5.54 1.62 -0.97
N THR A 115 6.32 1.49 -2.05
CA THR A 115 6.18 0.39 -3.02
C THR A 115 6.48 -0.96 -2.38
N THR A 116 7.50 -1.05 -1.52
CA THR A 116 7.83 -2.26 -0.77
C THR A 116 6.72 -2.65 0.21
N LEU A 117 6.22 -1.70 1.00
CA LEU A 117 5.17 -1.98 1.99
C LEU A 117 3.86 -2.40 1.30
N LEU A 118 3.50 -1.74 0.19
CA LEU A 118 2.32 -2.11 -0.58
C LEU A 118 2.43 -3.53 -1.14
N ALA A 119 3.52 -3.85 -1.84
CA ALA A 119 3.74 -5.18 -2.40
C ALA A 119 3.70 -6.25 -1.31
N THR A 120 4.54 -6.11 -0.28
CA THR A 120 4.66 -7.12 0.79
C THR A 120 3.38 -7.33 1.60
N HIS A 121 2.54 -6.29 1.71
CA HIS A 121 1.24 -6.41 2.40
C HIS A 121 0.17 -7.03 1.51
N MET A 122 0.20 -6.78 0.19
CA MET A 122 -0.69 -7.46 -0.75
C MET A 122 -0.32 -8.94 -0.83
N ARG A 123 0.92 -9.24 -1.25
CA ARG A 123 1.45 -10.60 -1.31
C ARG A 123 2.98 -10.63 -1.26
N PRO A 124 3.60 -11.69 -0.71
CA PRO A 124 5.06 -11.83 -0.68
C PRO A 124 5.74 -11.91 -2.05
N ASP A 125 5.02 -12.34 -3.08
CA ASP A 125 5.47 -12.54 -4.47
C ASP A 125 4.98 -11.45 -5.44
N ALA A 126 4.19 -10.49 -4.93
CA ALA A 126 3.76 -9.34 -5.70
C ALA A 126 4.92 -8.37 -5.96
N ARG A 127 4.85 -7.69 -7.11
CA ARG A 127 5.79 -6.64 -7.47
C ARG A 127 5.05 -5.33 -7.57
N CYS A 128 5.72 -4.24 -7.24
CA CYS A 128 5.10 -2.91 -7.21
C CYS A 128 6.03 -1.86 -7.77
N ALA A 129 5.58 -1.09 -8.75
CA ALA A 129 6.32 -0.01 -9.37
C ALA A 129 5.53 1.28 -9.34
N PHE A 130 6.21 2.37 -9.02
CA PHE A 130 5.69 3.71 -9.17
C PHE A 130 6.37 4.39 -10.36
N TYR A 131 5.57 4.86 -11.31
CA TYR A 131 6.01 5.66 -12.43
C TYR A 131 5.50 7.10 -12.27
N ALA A 132 6.42 8.04 -12.07
CA ALA A 132 6.09 9.45 -11.96
C ALA A 132 5.85 10.05 -13.34
N LEU A 133 4.87 10.93 -13.44
CA LEU A 133 4.61 11.73 -14.63
C LEU A 133 5.66 12.86 -14.72
N GLU A 134 6.36 12.95 -15.84
CA GLU A 134 7.27 14.08 -16.10
C GLU A 134 6.48 15.37 -16.41
N SER A 135 7.13 16.53 -16.25
CA SER A 135 6.49 17.87 -16.31
C SER A 135 5.76 18.18 -17.63
N GLN A 136 6.02 17.44 -18.71
CA GLN A 136 5.35 17.59 -20.00
C GLN A 136 4.14 16.66 -20.16
N GLY A 137 3.84 15.78 -19.19
CA GLY A 137 2.65 14.92 -19.21
C GLY A 137 2.66 13.79 -20.23
N ARG A 138 3.76 13.59 -20.97
CA ARG A 138 3.86 12.62 -22.07
C ARG A 138 4.74 11.40 -21.76
N ARG A 139 5.37 11.40 -20.58
CA ARG A 139 6.31 10.36 -20.17
C ARG A 139 6.11 9.98 -18.72
N LEU A 140 6.07 8.68 -18.48
CA LEU A 140 6.03 8.06 -17.16
C LEU A 140 7.40 7.44 -16.88
N GLN A 141 8.11 7.94 -15.86
CA GLN A 141 9.43 7.45 -15.49
C GLN A 141 9.35 6.67 -14.19
N ARG A 142 9.94 5.47 -14.14
CA ARG A 142 9.98 4.67 -12.91
C ARG A 142 10.79 5.38 -11.83
N ARG A 143 10.19 5.59 -10.66
CA ARG A 143 10.79 6.29 -9.51
C ARG A 143 10.77 5.49 -8.21
N GLY A 144 10.13 4.32 -8.20
CA GLY A 144 10.17 3.37 -7.09
C GLY A 144 9.83 1.96 -7.58
N LYS A 145 10.41 0.93 -6.96
CA LYS A 145 10.20 -0.47 -7.36
C LYS A 145 10.38 -1.47 -6.22
N HIS A 146 9.67 -2.60 -6.30
CA HIS A 146 9.82 -3.75 -5.41
C HIS A 146 9.59 -5.08 -6.16
N GLY A 147 10.33 -6.14 -5.83
CA GLY A 147 10.02 -7.50 -6.33
C GLY A 147 10.70 -7.92 -7.64
N GLY A 148 12.03 -7.77 -7.76
CA GLY A 148 12.79 -8.46 -8.84
C GLY A 148 12.43 -8.06 -10.28
N MET A 149 12.26 -6.76 -10.54
CA MET A 149 11.80 -6.22 -11.83
C MET A 149 12.88 -6.11 -12.91
N ASN A 150 13.47 -7.23 -13.33
CA ASN A 150 14.58 -7.21 -14.29
C ASN A 150 14.15 -6.86 -15.72
N GLN A 151 12.88 -7.08 -16.08
CA GLN A 151 12.34 -6.81 -17.42
C GLN A 151 11.37 -5.62 -17.48
N ALA A 152 11.02 -5.03 -16.33
CA ALA A 152 10.10 -3.90 -16.30
C ALA A 152 10.71 -2.70 -17.04
N PRO A 153 9.97 -2.02 -17.94
CA PRO A 153 10.43 -0.81 -18.60
C PRO A 153 10.81 0.29 -17.60
N GLU A 154 11.88 1.02 -17.88
CA GLU A 154 12.30 2.14 -17.03
C GLU A 154 11.44 3.40 -17.26
N PHE A 155 10.85 3.52 -18.44
CA PHE A 155 9.91 4.57 -18.76
C PHE A 155 8.88 4.07 -19.77
N PHE A 156 7.75 4.79 -19.82
CA PHE A 156 6.72 4.65 -20.84
C PHE A 156 6.45 6.02 -21.48
N THR A 157 6.21 6.02 -22.78
CA THR A 157 5.86 7.23 -23.55
C THR A 157 4.51 7.05 -24.24
N ASP A 158 3.92 8.15 -24.70
CA ASP A 158 2.69 8.12 -25.51
C ASP A 158 2.88 7.48 -26.91
N ALA A 159 4.14 7.35 -27.36
CA ALA A 159 4.51 6.61 -28.56
C ALA A 159 4.42 5.09 -28.35
N ASP A 160 4.60 4.62 -27.11
CA ASP A 160 4.43 3.22 -26.74
C ASP A 160 2.94 2.89 -26.60
N GLY A 161 2.47 1.78 -27.19
CA GLY A 161 1.06 1.38 -27.07
C GLY A 161 0.63 1.25 -25.61
N GLU A 162 1.43 0.57 -24.79
CA GLU A 162 1.20 0.41 -23.35
C GLU A 162 1.33 1.74 -22.58
N GLY A 163 2.24 2.62 -23.01
CA GLY A 163 2.44 3.92 -22.36
C GLY A 163 1.28 4.88 -22.60
N ARG A 164 0.70 4.88 -23.81
CA ARG A 164 -0.52 5.62 -24.11
C ARG A 164 -1.70 5.15 -23.26
N ASP A 165 -1.84 3.84 -23.15
CA ASP A 165 -2.86 3.17 -22.35
C ASP A 165 -2.74 3.54 -20.86
N LEU A 166 -1.51 3.53 -20.32
CA LEU A 166 -1.24 4.01 -18.97
C LEU A 166 -1.53 5.49 -18.77
N LEU A 167 -1.12 6.35 -19.71
CA LEU A 167 -1.42 7.78 -19.65
C LEU A 167 -2.94 8.02 -19.69
N HIS A 168 -3.69 7.24 -20.48
CA HIS A 168 -5.15 7.27 -20.45
C HIS A 168 -5.71 6.83 -19.08
N ALA A 169 -5.17 5.77 -18.47
CA ALA A 169 -5.56 5.35 -17.12
C ALA A 169 -5.31 6.46 -16.09
N VAL A 170 -4.17 7.15 -16.18
CA VAL A 170 -3.88 8.34 -15.37
C VAL A 170 -4.94 9.41 -15.56
N THR A 171 -5.33 9.75 -16.80
CA THR A 171 -6.35 10.79 -17.04
C THR A 171 -7.76 10.41 -16.57
N ARG A 172 -8.12 9.12 -16.56
CA ARG A 172 -9.45 8.66 -16.12
C ARG A 172 -9.65 8.69 -14.61
N GLY A 173 -8.57 8.76 -13.83
CA GLY A 173 -8.64 8.86 -12.37
C GLY A 173 -9.23 7.65 -11.64
N THR A 174 -9.43 6.53 -12.33
CA THR A 174 -10.06 5.32 -11.76
C THR A 174 -9.01 4.22 -11.60
N ILE A 175 -9.07 3.49 -10.49
CA ILE A 175 -8.24 2.30 -10.26
C ILE A 175 -8.77 1.15 -11.11
N ILE A 176 -7.88 0.51 -11.87
CA ILE A 176 -8.19 -0.61 -12.75
C ILE A 176 -7.66 -1.88 -12.09
N SER A 177 -8.53 -2.84 -11.83
CA SER A 177 -8.16 -4.18 -11.37
C SER A 177 -8.27 -5.17 -12.54
N ILE A 178 -7.22 -5.96 -12.74
CA ILE A 178 -7.10 -6.94 -13.82
C ILE A 178 -6.91 -8.32 -13.17
N PRO A 179 -7.97 -9.12 -13.08
CA PRO A 179 -7.90 -10.43 -12.42
C PRO A 179 -7.14 -11.49 -13.25
N ASP A 180 -7.23 -11.41 -14.58
CA ASP A 180 -6.43 -12.22 -15.52
C ASP A 180 -6.00 -11.40 -16.75
N MET A 181 -4.69 -11.15 -16.88
CA MET A 181 -4.04 -10.49 -18.00
C MET A 181 -4.32 -11.16 -19.35
N ARG A 182 -4.61 -12.46 -19.33
CA ARG A 182 -4.91 -13.21 -20.56
C ARG A 182 -6.35 -12.99 -21.02
N LYS A 183 -7.25 -12.53 -20.15
CA LYS A 183 -8.69 -12.38 -20.40
C LYS A 183 -9.19 -10.95 -20.20
N THR A 184 -8.45 -9.97 -20.71
CA THR A 184 -8.76 -8.58 -20.40
C THR A 184 -10.01 -8.02 -21.09
N ASN A 185 -10.63 -8.68 -22.07
CA ASN A 185 -11.92 -8.28 -22.70
C ASN A 185 -12.08 -6.75 -22.93
N GLY A 186 -11.02 -6.06 -23.36
CA GLY A 186 -11.02 -4.60 -23.58
C GLY A 186 -10.40 -3.74 -22.46
N ASN A 187 -9.97 -4.33 -21.34
CA ASN A 187 -9.15 -3.70 -20.32
C ASN A 187 -7.67 -3.63 -20.74
N LEU A 188 -6.92 -2.72 -20.11
CA LEU A 188 -5.47 -2.61 -20.24
C LEU A 188 -4.81 -3.99 -20.10
N ARG A 189 -3.97 -4.37 -21.07
CA ARG A 189 -3.02 -5.47 -20.90
C ARG A 189 -1.68 -4.84 -20.57
N MET A 190 -1.34 -4.81 -19.29
CA MET A 190 -0.07 -4.25 -18.88
C MET A 190 0.44 -4.96 -17.63
N ASN A 191 1.69 -5.43 -17.70
CA ASN A 191 2.42 -5.98 -16.57
C ASN A 191 3.82 -5.36 -16.49
N LEU A 192 4.53 -5.63 -15.39
CA LEU A 192 5.89 -5.11 -15.18
C LEU A 192 6.95 -6.05 -15.78
N GLY A 193 6.65 -6.65 -16.94
CA GLY A 193 7.43 -7.74 -17.55
C GLY A 193 7.08 -9.11 -16.98
N ASP A 194 7.56 -10.20 -17.59
CA ASP A 194 7.28 -11.60 -17.20
C ASP A 194 5.81 -12.05 -17.34
N ASP A 195 5.54 -13.34 -17.12
CA ASP A 195 4.23 -14.01 -17.31
C ASP A 195 3.21 -13.75 -16.17
N TYR A 196 3.33 -12.63 -15.45
CA TYR A 196 2.44 -12.28 -14.34
C TYR A 196 0.98 -12.16 -14.80
N ARG A 197 0.07 -12.75 -14.02
CA ARG A 197 -1.31 -13.01 -14.45
C ARG A 197 -2.34 -12.03 -13.93
N SER A 198 -2.08 -11.32 -12.84
CA SER A 198 -3.01 -10.29 -12.32
C SER A 198 -2.30 -8.98 -12.02
N ALA A 199 -3.01 -7.85 -12.11
CA ALA A 199 -2.48 -6.55 -11.70
C ALA A 199 -3.55 -5.57 -11.23
N ILE A 200 -3.09 -4.56 -10.50
CA ILE A 200 -3.83 -3.35 -10.16
C ILE A 200 -3.05 -2.15 -10.68
N ILE A 201 -3.74 -1.28 -11.40
CA ILE A 201 -3.20 -0.02 -11.93
C ILE A 201 -3.96 1.11 -11.28
N ALA A 202 -3.26 1.91 -10.48
CA ALA A 202 -3.83 3.01 -9.71
C ALA A 202 -3.22 4.34 -10.14
N PRO A 203 -4.04 5.32 -10.57
CA PRO A 203 -3.52 6.63 -10.89
C PRO A 203 -3.13 7.38 -9.61
N VAL A 204 -2.06 8.16 -9.68
CA VAL A 204 -1.45 8.85 -8.54
C VAL A 204 -1.69 10.33 -8.69
N TYR A 205 -2.30 10.95 -7.68
CA TYR A 205 -2.66 12.37 -7.68
C TYR A 205 -2.22 13.09 -6.41
N ALA A 206 -1.98 14.39 -6.53
CA ALA A 206 -1.88 15.31 -5.42
C ALA A 206 -2.92 16.42 -5.61
N GLY A 207 -4.00 16.37 -4.84
CA GLY A 207 -5.21 17.14 -5.17
C GLY A 207 -5.74 16.69 -6.55
N ASP A 208 -5.98 17.65 -7.44
CA ASP A 208 -6.46 17.39 -8.81
C ASP A 208 -5.32 17.22 -9.83
N ILE A 209 -4.06 17.30 -9.39
CA ILE A 209 -2.89 17.25 -10.28
C ILE A 209 -2.38 15.81 -10.37
N ALA A 210 -2.39 15.26 -11.59
CA ALA A 210 -1.81 13.95 -11.88
C ALA A 210 -0.29 13.95 -11.64
N GLN A 211 0.17 12.98 -10.85
CA GLN A 211 1.57 12.81 -10.45
C GLN A 211 2.21 11.55 -11.04
N GLY A 212 1.41 10.60 -11.54
CA GLY A 212 1.93 9.35 -12.12
C GLY A 212 0.94 8.20 -12.05
N VAL A 213 1.48 6.98 -12.11
CA VAL A 213 0.74 5.72 -11.97
C VAL A 213 1.50 4.76 -11.05
N LEU A 214 0.74 4.01 -10.27
CA LEU A 214 1.19 2.94 -9.40
C LEU A 214 0.68 1.62 -9.95
N ILE A 215 1.58 0.67 -10.18
CA ILE A 215 1.26 -0.63 -10.75
C ILE A 215 1.70 -1.69 -9.76
N VAL A 216 0.79 -2.59 -9.42
CA VAL A 216 1.09 -3.79 -8.64
C VAL A 216 0.68 -5.00 -9.46
N ASP A 217 1.57 -5.97 -9.63
CA ASP A 217 1.24 -7.23 -10.30
C ASP A 217 1.58 -8.45 -9.44
N ALA A 218 0.87 -9.55 -9.69
CA ALA A 218 1.07 -10.83 -9.01
C ALA A 218 1.09 -12.02 -9.99
N PRO A 219 1.75 -13.14 -9.63
CA PRO A 219 2.05 -14.21 -10.57
C PRO A 219 0.81 -14.99 -11.02
N ASP A 220 -0.16 -15.22 -10.13
CA ASP A 220 -1.33 -16.05 -10.44
C ASP A 220 -2.60 -15.21 -10.71
N VAL A 221 -3.59 -15.89 -11.30
CA VAL A 221 -4.91 -15.33 -11.58
C VAL A 221 -5.64 -15.04 -10.27
N ASP A 222 -6.35 -13.92 -10.21
CA ASP A 222 -7.14 -13.48 -9.04
C ASP A 222 -6.33 -13.23 -7.77
N ASP A 223 -4.99 -13.27 -7.82
CA ASP A 223 -4.11 -13.06 -6.65
C ASP A 223 -4.33 -11.71 -5.96
N LEU A 224 -4.84 -10.72 -6.69
CA LEU A 224 -5.12 -9.36 -6.21
C LEU A 224 -6.63 -9.06 -6.12
N ALA A 225 -7.52 -10.04 -6.31
CA ALA A 225 -8.96 -9.82 -6.38
C ALA A 225 -9.57 -9.33 -5.05
N ASP A 226 -9.04 -9.82 -3.92
CA ASP A 226 -9.51 -9.46 -2.57
C ASP A 226 -8.89 -8.16 -2.03
N VAL A 227 -8.04 -7.50 -2.80
CA VAL A 227 -7.38 -6.28 -2.35
C VAL A 227 -8.37 -5.11 -2.35
N HIS A 228 -8.54 -4.51 -1.18
CA HIS A 228 -9.38 -3.32 -1.04
C HIS A 228 -8.80 -2.12 -1.79
N GLU A 229 -9.60 -1.51 -2.66
CA GLU A 229 -9.23 -0.32 -3.42
C GLU A 229 -8.72 0.82 -2.52
N SER A 230 -9.35 1.04 -1.36
CA SER A 230 -8.95 2.05 -0.38
C SER A 230 -7.51 1.89 0.09
N PHE A 231 -7.03 0.64 0.18
CA PHE A 231 -5.65 0.35 0.55
C PHE A 231 -4.68 0.83 -0.53
N VAL A 232 -4.95 0.52 -1.80
CA VAL A 232 -4.13 0.97 -2.93
C VAL A 232 -4.15 2.50 -3.03
N ARG A 233 -5.33 3.10 -2.83
CA ARG A 233 -5.53 4.54 -2.87
C ARG A 233 -4.73 5.26 -1.78
N LEU A 234 -4.61 4.70 -0.58
CA LEU A 234 -3.74 5.25 0.46
C LEU A 234 -2.30 5.44 -0.04
N PHE A 235 -1.72 4.40 -0.64
CA PHE A 235 -0.35 4.47 -1.18
C PHE A 235 -0.25 5.39 -2.39
N ALA A 236 -1.25 5.41 -3.27
CA ALA A 236 -1.32 6.36 -4.36
C ALA A 236 -1.32 7.82 -3.84
N CYS A 237 -2.09 8.13 -2.79
CA CYS A 237 -2.09 9.45 -2.18
C CYS A 237 -0.72 9.80 -1.55
N LEU A 238 -0.10 8.86 -0.83
CA LEU A 238 1.23 9.07 -0.23
C LEU A 238 2.29 9.38 -1.31
N LEU A 239 2.29 8.62 -2.40
CA LEU A 239 3.20 8.84 -3.53
C LEU A 239 2.91 10.16 -4.24
N GLY A 240 1.64 10.53 -4.39
CA GLY A 240 1.22 11.81 -4.96
C GLY A 240 1.75 12.99 -4.16
N VAL A 241 1.54 12.99 -2.84
CA VAL A 241 2.08 14.04 -1.94
C VAL A 241 3.61 14.09 -2.00
N THR A 242 4.27 12.93 -2.01
CA THR A 242 5.73 12.83 -2.16
C THR A 242 6.23 13.44 -3.47
N GLN A 243 5.47 13.24 -4.56
CA GLN A 243 5.84 13.80 -5.85
C GLN A 243 5.66 15.32 -5.87
N ALA A 244 4.51 15.80 -5.39
CA ALA A 244 4.09 17.19 -5.45
C ALA A 244 4.83 18.12 -4.48
N THR A 245 5.40 17.59 -3.40
CA THR A 245 6.21 18.36 -2.45
C THR A 245 7.47 18.89 -3.15
N ALA A 246 7.39 20.08 -3.74
CA ALA A 246 8.48 20.69 -4.46
C ALA A 246 9.70 20.86 -3.53
N ALA A 247 10.86 20.43 -4.01
CA ALA A 247 12.16 20.73 -3.42
C ALA A 247 12.61 22.17 -3.72
N ASP A 248 11.69 23.07 -4.11
CA ASP A 248 12.05 24.32 -4.75
C ASP A 248 11.66 25.56 -3.91
N PRO A 249 12.64 26.20 -3.24
CA PRO A 249 12.46 27.48 -2.55
C PRO A 249 12.34 28.69 -3.49
N SER A 250 12.41 28.53 -4.82
CA SER A 250 12.34 29.66 -5.76
C SER A 250 10.91 30.10 -6.14
N ASN A 251 9.87 29.36 -5.77
CA ASN A 251 8.46 29.74 -6.00
C ASN A 251 7.86 30.67 -4.91
N GLY A 252 8.72 31.37 -4.16
CA GLY A 252 8.35 32.37 -3.16
C GLY A 252 8.19 33.80 -3.69
N SER A 253 8.16 34.02 -5.02
CA SER A 253 8.13 35.36 -5.62
C SER A 253 7.03 35.58 -6.66
N THR A 254 5.84 35.00 -6.49
CA THR A 254 4.63 35.44 -7.21
C THR A 254 3.35 35.26 -6.40
N LEU A 255 3.40 35.47 -5.07
CA LEU A 255 2.20 35.91 -4.35
C LEU A 255 2.14 37.43 -4.56
N GLY A 256 1.29 37.82 -5.51
CA GLY A 256 1.10 39.19 -5.93
C GLY A 256 0.99 40.14 -4.74
N GLU A 257 1.99 41.00 -4.64
CA GLU A 257 1.83 42.34 -4.11
C GLU A 257 0.77 43.02 -4.98
N GLN A 258 -0.50 42.83 -4.63
CA GLN A 258 -1.59 43.69 -5.03
C GLN A 258 -1.34 45.02 -4.32
N ARG A 259 -0.37 45.79 -4.85
CA ARG A 259 -0.25 47.21 -4.56
C ARG A 259 -1.57 47.82 -4.97
N GLY A 260 -2.37 48.17 -3.96
CA GLY A 260 -3.45 49.13 -4.12
C GLY A 260 -2.85 50.37 -4.77
N SER A 261 -3.16 50.57 -6.04
CA SER A 261 -2.97 51.83 -6.71
C SER A 261 -3.96 52.81 -6.10
N THR A 262 -3.52 53.49 -5.04
CA THR A 262 -4.07 54.77 -4.62
C THR A 262 -3.99 55.72 -5.82
N PRO A 263 -5.10 56.26 -6.33
CA PRO A 263 -5.03 57.37 -7.26
C PRO A 263 -4.87 58.63 -6.41
N ASP A 264 -3.65 59.16 -6.33
CA ASP A 264 -3.46 60.53 -5.85
C ASP A 264 -2.78 61.37 -6.92
N SER A 265 -3.63 62.24 -7.47
CA SER A 265 -3.42 63.59 -7.96
C SER A 265 -2.01 64.01 -8.42
N LEU A 266 -1.94 64.48 -9.68
CA LEU A 266 -1.02 65.55 -10.04
C LEU A 266 -1.68 66.52 -11.03
N GLN A 267 -1.71 67.77 -10.55
CA GLN A 267 -2.10 69.02 -11.17
C GLN A 267 -1.39 69.28 -12.51
N THR A 268 -2.10 69.99 -13.39
CA THR A 268 -1.60 71.02 -14.32
C THR A 268 -2.83 71.57 -15.05
N GLY A 269 -3.13 72.86 -15.17
CA GLY A 269 -2.55 74.10 -14.70
C GLY A 269 -3.51 75.21 -15.15
N GLU A 270 -3.64 76.26 -14.35
CA GLU A 270 -4.24 77.53 -14.75
C GLU A 270 -3.45 78.15 -15.91
N THR A 271 -4.12 78.64 -16.95
CA THR A 271 -3.89 79.99 -17.49
C THR A 271 -5.19 80.48 -18.16
N GLY A 272 -5.60 81.70 -17.82
CA GLY A 272 -6.90 82.26 -18.19
C GLY A 272 -6.92 83.03 -19.52
N GLY A 273 -8.06 83.70 -19.76
CA GLY A 273 -8.08 84.96 -20.49
C GLY A 273 -8.98 85.03 -21.74
N VAL A 274 -10.08 85.78 -21.59
CA VAL A 274 -10.60 86.84 -22.48
C VAL A 274 -11.04 86.50 -23.92
N GLY A 275 -12.32 86.79 -24.21
CA GLY A 275 -12.72 87.52 -25.41
C GLY A 275 -13.83 86.89 -26.26
N GLY A 276 -15.00 87.54 -26.30
CA GLY A 276 -16.10 87.26 -27.24
C GLY A 276 -17.47 87.37 -26.63
#